data_AF-A0A357ELU2-F1
#
_entry.id   AF-A0A357ELU2-F1
#
_cell.length_a   1.000
_cell.length_b   1.000
_cell.length_c   1.000
_cell.angle_alpha   90.00
_cell.angle_beta   90.00
_cell.angle_gamma   90.00
#
_symmetry.space_group_name_H-M   'P 1'
#
loop_
_entity.id
_entity.type
_entity.pdbx_description
1 polymer ?
#
loop_
_entity_poly.entity_id
_entity_poly.type
_entity_poly.pdbx_seq_one_letter_code
_entity_poly.pdbx_strand_id
1 'polypeptide(L)'
;MRRLRLKTARKQWWRKPLVQFGRHALPAELVVLAVELRSAESGVWLNSRGLASGVADLIPDKSTASGFRTQRIALPEFVASTLRLIYRASGLRRGCPDLVIWSEKAVRLVEVKCPHWDKPSPEQKRFMRFAAKTGVRTRVVEWEFQNGAS
;
A
#
# COMPACT_ATOMS: atom_id res chain seq x y z
N MET A 1 4.64 -1.97 16.42
CA MET A 1 3.49 -2.19 15.51
C MET A 1 2.49 -1.07 15.76
N ARG A 2 1.99 -0.37 14.74
CA ARG A 2 0.99 0.71 14.91
C ARG A 2 -0.39 0.14 14.55
N ARG A 3 -1.38 0.36 15.42
CA ARG A 3 -2.77 -0.03 15.18
C ARG A 3 -3.65 1.20 15.05
N LEU A 4 -4.47 1.26 14.01
CA LEU A 4 -5.46 2.31 13.77
C LEU A 4 -6.86 1.78 14.07
N ARG A 5 -7.67 2.56 14.80
CA ARG A 5 -9.10 2.26 15.01
C ARG A 5 -9.93 3.22 14.17
N LEU A 6 -10.64 2.68 13.18
CA LEU A 6 -11.31 3.46 12.14
C LEU A 6 -12.83 3.34 12.29
N LYS A 7 -13.55 4.43 12.05
CA LYS A 7 -15.02 4.41 12.06
C LYS A 7 -15.53 3.80 10.76
N THR A 8 -16.50 2.89 10.80
CA THR A 8 -17.10 2.33 9.58
C THR A 8 -17.92 3.36 8.83
N ALA A 9 -17.90 3.33 7.49
CA ALA A 9 -18.71 4.19 6.64
C ALA A 9 -20.07 3.57 6.23
N ARG A 10 -20.41 2.36 6.72
CA ARG A 10 -21.63 1.58 6.35
C ARG A 10 -21.85 1.47 4.83
N LYS A 11 -20.77 1.53 4.05
CA LYS A 11 -20.75 1.42 2.60
C LYS A 11 -19.60 0.51 2.20
N GLN A 12 -19.72 -0.10 1.04
CA GLN A 12 -18.67 -0.90 0.43
C GLN A 12 -18.30 -0.28 -0.91
N TRP A 13 -17.03 -0.41 -1.29
CA TRP A 13 -16.59 -0.20 -2.65
C TRP A 13 -16.17 -1.55 -3.21
N TRP A 14 -16.91 -2.06 -4.19
CA TRP A 14 -16.87 -3.47 -4.59
C TRP A 14 -17.17 -4.37 -3.38
N ARG A 15 -16.20 -5.18 -2.95
CA ARG A 15 -16.26 -6.08 -1.79
C ARG A 15 -15.36 -5.58 -0.65
N LYS A 16 -14.79 -4.38 -0.79
CA LYS A 16 -13.91 -3.81 0.23
C LYS A 16 -14.73 -2.96 1.22
N PRO A 17 -14.56 -3.18 2.53
CA PRO A 17 -15.14 -2.30 3.54
C PRO A 17 -14.58 -0.88 3.41
N LEU A 18 -15.43 0.13 3.60
CA LEU A 18 -15.03 1.53 3.67
C LEU A 18 -15.01 2.04 5.12
N VAL A 19 -14.06 2.91 5.39
CA VAL A 19 -13.86 3.60 6.66
C VAL A 19 -14.06 5.11 6.47
N GLN A 20 -14.54 5.77 7.51
CA GLN A 20 -14.69 7.21 7.55
C GLN A 20 -13.34 7.87 7.84
N PHE A 21 -12.94 8.83 7.01
CA PHE A 21 -11.77 9.68 7.20
C PHE A 21 -12.11 11.12 6.85
N GLY A 22 -12.19 11.99 7.86
CA GLY A 22 -12.78 13.32 7.71
C GLY A 22 -14.21 13.22 7.18
N ARG A 23 -14.49 13.91 6.07
CA ARG A 23 -15.81 13.89 5.39
C ARG A 23 -15.95 12.79 4.33
N HIS A 24 -14.94 11.95 4.14
CA HIS A 24 -14.89 10.96 3.07
C HIS A 24 -15.03 9.52 3.58
N ALA A 25 -15.56 8.64 2.73
CA ALA A 25 -15.56 7.20 2.91
C ALA A 25 -14.51 6.60 1.97
N LEU A 26 -13.46 6.00 2.54
CA LEU A 26 -12.28 5.53 1.81
C LEU A 26 -11.96 4.07 2.17
N PRO A 27 -11.29 3.31 1.29
CA PRO A 27 -10.65 2.05 1.66
C PRO A 27 -9.64 2.27 2.80
N ALA A 28 -9.51 1.30 3.68
CA ALA A 28 -8.62 1.39 4.84
C ALA A 28 -7.16 1.60 4.44
N GLU A 29 -6.72 1.03 3.31
CA GLU A 29 -5.37 1.20 2.79
C GLU A 29 -5.07 2.66 2.42
N LEU A 30 -6.07 3.41 1.91
CA LEU A 30 -5.91 4.85 1.62
C LEU A 30 -5.88 5.68 2.89
N VAL A 31 -6.64 5.30 3.92
CA VAL A 31 -6.58 5.96 5.23
C VAL A 31 -5.23 5.71 5.90
N VAL A 32 -4.75 4.46 5.87
CA VAL A 32 -3.41 4.11 6.37
C VAL A 32 -2.35 4.88 5.62
N LEU A 33 -2.45 4.98 4.29
CA LEU A 33 -1.56 5.83 3.49
C LEU A 33 -1.59 7.28 3.98
N ALA A 34 -2.77 7.91 4.08
CA ALA A 34 -2.89 9.31 4.52
C ALA A 34 -2.27 9.56 5.90
N VAL A 35 -2.37 8.58 6.81
CA VAL A 35 -1.81 8.63 8.16
C VAL A 35 -0.30 8.32 8.19
N GLU A 36 0.20 7.64 7.16
CA GLU A 36 1.59 7.24 7.04
C GLU A 36 2.44 8.24 6.27
N LEU A 37 1.85 8.95 5.31
CA LEU A 37 2.55 9.86 4.43
C LEU A 37 3.18 11.01 5.23
N ARG A 38 4.44 11.33 4.93
CA ARG A 38 5.21 12.39 5.58
C ARG A 38 5.48 13.51 4.58
N SER A 39 5.66 14.74 5.06
CA SER A 39 5.91 15.91 4.22
C SER A 39 7.16 15.80 3.32
N ALA A 40 8.17 15.04 3.74
CA ALA A 40 9.40 14.82 2.97
C ALA A 40 9.30 13.67 1.93
N GLU A 41 8.13 13.04 1.79
CA GLU A 41 7.93 11.93 0.85
C GLU A 41 7.47 12.46 -0.50
N SER A 42 8.22 12.11 -1.54
CA SER A 42 8.01 12.61 -2.90
C SER A 42 7.08 11.71 -3.71
N GLY A 43 6.73 10.52 -3.20
CA GLY A 43 5.78 9.65 -3.87
C GLY A 43 5.43 8.38 -3.11
N VAL A 44 4.36 7.76 -3.58
CA VAL A 44 3.84 6.49 -3.06
C VAL A 44 3.27 5.67 -4.19
N TRP A 45 3.41 4.36 -4.07
CA TRP A 45 2.73 3.37 -4.86
C TRP A 45 1.93 2.43 -3.96
N LEU A 46 0.61 2.38 -4.19
CA LEU A 46 -0.28 1.38 -3.61
C LEU A 46 -0.27 0.13 -4.51
N ASN A 47 0.40 -0.92 -4.04
CA ASN A 47 0.52 -2.19 -4.74
C ASN A 47 -0.82 -2.94 -4.72
N SER A 48 -1.61 -2.78 -5.78
CA SER A 48 -2.94 -3.39 -5.89
C SER A 48 -2.98 -4.64 -6.78
N ARG A 49 -1.93 -4.94 -7.57
CA ARG A 49 -1.74 -6.14 -8.42
C ARG A 49 -0.30 -6.14 -8.97
N GLY A 50 0.31 -7.33 -9.02
CA GLY A 50 1.75 -7.55 -9.20
C GLY A 50 2.47 -6.81 -10.34
N LEU A 51 3.79 -6.71 -10.19
CA LEU A 51 4.74 -5.93 -11.00
C LEU A 51 4.83 -6.27 -12.50
N ALA A 52 4.19 -7.34 -12.98
CA ALA A 52 4.45 -7.93 -14.31
C ALA A 52 4.10 -7.01 -15.49
N SER A 53 3.52 -5.83 -15.24
CA SER A 53 3.08 -4.93 -16.30
C SER A 53 3.24 -3.43 -15.94
N GLY A 54 3.96 -3.08 -14.87
CA GLY A 54 4.10 -1.68 -14.41
C GLY A 54 3.04 -1.24 -13.40
N VAL A 55 3.15 -0.02 -12.89
CA VAL A 55 2.28 0.54 -11.85
C VAL A 55 1.07 1.21 -12.46
N ALA A 56 -0.14 0.85 -12.02
CA ALA A 56 -1.35 1.55 -12.41
C ALA A 56 -1.48 2.87 -11.64
N ASP A 57 -1.41 3.99 -12.36
CA ASP A 57 -1.72 5.32 -11.89
C ASP A 57 -3.16 5.71 -12.26
N LEU A 58 -3.78 6.57 -11.47
CA LEU A 58 -5.13 7.11 -11.67
C LEU A 58 -5.02 8.56 -12.13
N ILE A 59 -5.29 8.79 -13.41
CA ILE A 59 -5.17 10.11 -14.03
C ILE A 59 -6.56 10.72 -14.17
N PRO A 60 -6.79 11.97 -13.73
CA PRO A 60 -8.04 12.68 -13.99
C PRO A 60 -8.35 12.72 -15.48
N ASP A 61 -9.54 12.26 -15.84
CA ASP A 61 -10.00 12.21 -17.22
C ASP A 61 -11.51 12.46 -17.29
N LYS A 62 -11.84 13.69 -17.70
CA LYS A 62 -13.22 14.18 -17.83
C LYS A 62 -14.02 13.45 -18.91
N SER A 63 -13.38 12.68 -19.79
CA SER A 63 -14.06 11.89 -20.83
C SER A 63 -14.63 10.57 -20.31
N THR A 64 -14.23 10.13 -19.11
CA THR A 64 -14.71 8.89 -18.49
C THR A 64 -15.86 9.16 -17.52
N ALA A 65 -16.82 8.24 -17.42
CA ALA A 65 -17.92 8.35 -16.44
C ALA A 65 -17.42 8.39 -14.99
N SER A 66 -16.27 7.78 -14.70
CA SER A 66 -15.59 7.84 -13.41
C SER A 66 -14.88 9.17 -13.15
N GLY A 67 -14.62 9.98 -14.19
CA GLY A 67 -13.74 11.15 -14.11
C GLY A 67 -12.25 10.80 -13.99
N PHE A 68 -11.88 9.52 -14.16
CA PHE A 68 -10.52 9.02 -14.05
C PHE A 68 -10.28 7.85 -15.02
N ARG A 69 -9.08 7.80 -15.62
CA ARG A 69 -8.56 6.64 -16.35
C ARG A 69 -7.35 6.05 -15.64
N THR A 70 -7.05 4.78 -15.89
CA THR A 70 -5.80 4.16 -15.42
C THR A 70 -4.72 4.22 -16.50
N GLN A 71 -3.49 4.53 -16.10
CA GLN A 71 -2.32 4.48 -16.98
C GLN A 71 -1.19 3.72 -16.30
N ARG A 72 -0.43 2.94 -17.07
CA ARG A 72 0.78 2.32 -16.57
C ARG A 72 1.92 3.34 -16.60
N ILE A 73 2.48 3.64 -15.44
CA ILE A 73 3.65 4.51 -15.30
C ILE A 73 4.84 3.72 -14.78
N ALA A 74 6.04 4.15 -15.18
CA ALA A 74 7.28 3.63 -14.62
C ALA A 74 7.48 4.18 -13.20
N LEU A 75 7.93 3.32 -12.29
CA LEU A 75 8.47 3.79 -11.01
C LEU A 75 9.79 4.53 -11.25
N PRO A 76 10.15 5.51 -10.40
CA PRO A 76 11.49 6.07 -10.41
C PRO A 76 12.54 4.95 -10.35
N GLU A 77 13.62 5.07 -11.12
CA GLU A 77 14.55 3.94 -11.34
C GLU A 77 15.17 3.45 -10.03
N PHE A 78 15.45 4.32 -9.06
CA PHE A 78 15.97 3.91 -7.75
C PHE A 78 14.96 3.05 -6.96
N VAL A 79 13.66 3.35 -7.07
CA VAL A 79 12.59 2.56 -6.44
C VAL A 79 12.50 1.20 -7.13
N ALA A 80 12.46 1.21 -8.46
CA ALA A 80 12.39 -0.02 -9.26
C ALA A 80 13.60 -0.93 -8.99
N SER A 81 14.81 -0.38 -9.01
CA SER A 81 16.06 -1.10 -8.73
C SER A 81 16.11 -1.65 -7.30
N THR A 82 15.64 -0.88 -6.31
CA THR A 82 15.51 -1.34 -4.92
C THR A 82 14.57 -2.54 -4.82
N LEU A 83 13.40 -2.48 -5.46
CA LEU A 83 12.46 -3.60 -5.48
C LEU A 83 13.07 -4.82 -6.20
N ARG A 84 13.70 -4.64 -7.36
CA ARG A 84 14.39 -5.72 -8.09
C ARG A 84 15.45 -6.40 -7.22
N LEU A 85 16.23 -5.64 -6.46
CA LEU A 85 17.23 -6.17 -5.53
C LEU A 85 16.58 -7.07 -4.46
N ILE A 86 15.47 -6.62 -3.85
CA ILE A 86 14.76 -7.41 -2.83
C ILE A 86 14.15 -8.67 -3.45
N TYR A 87 13.55 -8.58 -4.63
CA TYR A 87 12.99 -9.74 -5.34
C TYR A 87 14.06 -10.77 -5.69
N ARG A 88 15.20 -10.31 -6.21
CA ARG A 88 16.34 -11.18 -6.52
C ARG A 88 16.89 -11.85 -5.25
N ALA A 89 17.11 -11.09 -4.18
CA ALA A 89 17.63 -11.61 -2.92
C ALA A 89 16.66 -12.60 -2.25
N SER A 90 15.36 -12.34 -2.34
CA SER A 90 14.33 -13.18 -1.75
C SER A 90 13.94 -14.37 -2.63
N GLY A 91 14.27 -14.39 -3.92
CA GLY A 91 13.78 -15.40 -4.87
C GLY A 91 12.26 -15.45 -5.01
N LEU A 92 11.57 -14.38 -4.62
CA LEU A 92 10.11 -14.28 -4.69
C LEU A 92 9.67 -13.74 -6.05
N ARG A 93 8.42 -14.03 -6.44
CA ARG A 93 7.72 -13.37 -7.56
C ARG A 93 6.53 -12.51 -7.09
N ARG A 94 6.19 -12.60 -5.81
CA ARG A 94 5.05 -11.92 -5.16
C ARG A 94 5.36 -11.58 -3.70
N GLY A 95 4.46 -10.87 -3.03
CA GLY A 95 4.59 -10.53 -1.60
C GLY A 95 5.26 -9.18 -1.32
N CYS A 96 5.33 -8.28 -2.31
CA CYS A 96 5.68 -6.88 -2.02
C CYS A 96 4.57 -6.27 -1.15
N PRO A 97 4.94 -5.48 -0.10
CA PRO A 97 3.95 -4.85 0.75
C PRO A 97 2.96 -3.94 0.04
N ASP A 98 1.82 -3.70 0.68
CA ASP A 98 0.72 -2.92 0.09
C ASP A 98 1.11 -1.49 -0.29
N LEU A 99 2.00 -0.84 0.47
CA LEU A 99 2.50 0.49 0.17
C LEU A 99 4.01 0.48 -0.02
N VAL A 100 4.46 1.08 -1.13
CA VAL A 100 5.85 1.44 -1.39
C VAL A 100 5.93 2.96 -1.38
N ILE A 101 6.59 3.53 -0.39
CA ILE A 101 6.65 4.97 -0.18
C ILE A 101 8.11 5.41 -0.31
N TRP A 102 8.36 6.52 -1.00
CA TRP A 102 9.72 7.01 -1.21
C TRP A 102 9.85 8.51 -1.02
N SER A 103 11.07 8.90 -0.66
CA SER A 103 11.60 10.25 -0.81
C SER A 103 12.74 10.22 -1.83
N GLU A 104 13.41 11.35 -2.06
CA GLU A 104 14.57 11.43 -2.96
C GLU A 104 15.68 10.43 -2.63
N LYS A 105 15.81 10.01 -1.37
CA LYS A 105 16.97 9.23 -0.87
C LYS A 105 16.61 7.89 -0.26
N ALA A 106 15.33 7.55 -0.10
CA ALA A 106 14.94 6.37 0.65
C ALA A 106 13.64 5.76 0.15
N VAL A 107 13.57 4.44 0.25
CA VAL A 107 12.34 3.66 0.10
C VAL A 107 11.98 3.08 1.46
N ARG A 108 10.69 3.07 1.78
CA ARG A 108 10.12 2.30 2.88
C ARG A 108 8.88 1.56 2.43
N LEU A 109 8.61 0.44 3.09
CA LEU A 109 7.50 -0.44 2.76
C LEU A 109 6.53 -0.52 3.94
N VAL A 110 5.23 -0.49 3.65
CA VAL A 110 4.18 -0.64 4.66
C VAL A 110 3.22 -1.73 4.22
N GLU A 111 3.09 -2.75 5.06
CA GLU A 111 2.06 -3.78 4.92
C GLU A 111 0.84 -3.37 5.75
N VAL A 112 -0.35 -3.43 5.18
CA VAL A 112 -1.62 -3.00 5.80
C VAL A 112 -2.48 -4.22 6.07
N LYS A 113 -2.79 -4.47 7.34
CA LYS A 113 -3.58 -5.66 7.74
C LYS A 113 -4.76 -5.31 8.62
N CYS A 114 -5.86 -6.04 8.45
CA CYS A 114 -6.90 -6.10 9.46
C CYS A 114 -6.72 -7.40 10.26
N PRO A 115 -6.39 -7.36 11.56
CA PRO A 115 -6.04 -8.55 12.32
C PRO A 115 -7.19 -9.54 12.47
N HIS A 116 -8.43 -9.09 12.24
CA HIS A 116 -9.65 -9.91 12.33
C HIS A 116 -9.82 -10.88 11.15
N TRP A 117 -9.24 -10.58 9.98
CA TRP A 117 -9.42 -11.42 8.77
C TRP A 117 -8.20 -11.48 7.84
N ASP A 118 -7.07 -10.85 8.16
CA ASP A 118 -5.84 -10.96 7.37
C ASP A 118 -4.58 -10.92 8.25
N LYS A 119 -3.56 -11.67 7.84
CA LYS A 119 -2.23 -11.72 8.45
C LYS A 119 -1.18 -11.70 7.34
N PRO A 120 0.03 -11.15 7.58
CA PRO A 120 1.07 -11.16 6.56
C PRO A 120 1.38 -12.59 6.11
N SER A 121 1.32 -12.82 4.80
CA SER A 121 1.60 -14.13 4.20
C SER A 121 3.07 -14.53 4.43
N PRO A 122 3.42 -15.82 4.31
CA PRO A 122 4.82 -16.26 4.35
C PRO A 122 5.71 -15.52 3.35
N GLU A 123 5.21 -15.23 2.14
CA GLU A 123 5.92 -14.44 1.12
C GLU A 123 6.11 -12.99 1.55
N GLN A 124 5.07 -12.34 2.10
CA GLN A 124 5.18 -10.97 2.59
C GLN A 124 6.19 -10.86 3.74
N LYS A 125 6.16 -11.80 4.69
CA LYS A 125 7.14 -11.90 5.77
C LYS A 125 8.55 -12.10 5.23
N ARG A 126 8.73 -12.99 4.25
CA ARG A 126 10.02 -13.23 3.60
C ARG A 126 10.50 -11.99 2.87
N PHE A 127 9.64 -11.31 2.11
CA PHE A 127 9.96 -10.08 1.39
C PHE A 127 10.43 -8.99 2.35
N MET A 128 9.68 -8.71 3.41
CA MET A 128 10.04 -7.71 4.41
C MET A 128 11.36 -8.02 5.12
N ARG A 129 11.64 -9.30 5.40
CA ARG A 129 12.93 -9.73 5.98
C ARG A 129 14.10 -9.43 5.04
N PHE A 130 13.95 -9.66 3.73
CA PHE A 130 15.00 -9.33 2.76
C PHE A 130 15.11 -7.83 2.51
N ALA A 131 14.00 -7.09 2.51
CA ALA A 131 14.00 -5.64 2.47
C ALA A 131 14.82 -5.03 3.62
N ALA A 132 14.63 -5.53 4.84
CA ALA A 132 15.41 -5.09 6.00
C ALA A 132 16.92 -5.33 5.82
N LYS A 133 17.32 -6.47 5.24
CA LYS A 133 18.73 -6.76 4.91
C LYS A 133 19.32 -5.82 3.86
N THR A 134 18.48 -5.28 2.97
CA THR A 134 18.88 -4.27 1.97
C THR A 134 18.82 -2.82 2.48
N GLY A 135 18.62 -2.62 3.80
CA GLY A 135 18.50 -1.28 4.40
C GLY A 135 17.15 -0.60 4.18
N VAL A 136 16.18 -1.28 3.58
CA VAL A 136 14.83 -0.76 3.34
C VAL A 136 13.99 -0.95 4.60
N ARG A 137 13.47 0.15 5.13
CA ARG A 137 12.61 0.13 6.31
C ARG A 137 11.27 -0.52 5.97
N THR A 138 10.84 -1.48 6.79
CA THR A 138 9.54 -2.13 6.64
C THR A 138 8.74 -2.03 7.93
N ARG A 139 7.41 -2.00 7.81
CA ARG A 139 6.49 -2.03 8.96
C ARG A 139 5.16 -2.64 8.59
N VAL A 140 4.51 -3.25 9.57
CA VAL A 140 3.10 -3.64 9.49
C VAL A 140 2.27 -2.58 10.21
N VAL A 141 1.22 -2.11 9.55
CA VAL A 141 0.17 -1.28 10.13
C VAL A 141 -1.10 -2.08 10.19
N GLU A 142 -1.58 -2.24 11.42
CA GLU A 142 -2.86 -2.87 11.64
C GLU A 142 -3.96 -1.82 11.65
N TRP A 143 -5.14 -2.18 11.15
CA TRP A 143 -6.33 -1.39 11.29
C TRP A 143 -7.52 -2.26 11.70
N GLU A 144 -8.43 -1.70 12.48
CA GLU A 144 -9.69 -2.34 12.85
C GLU A 144 -10.81 -1.32 12.90
N PHE A 145 -12.05 -1.79 12.83
CA PHE A 145 -13.18 -0.93 13.11
C PHE A 145 -13.27 -0.60 14.61
N GLN A 146 -13.63 0.63 14.95
CA GLN A 146 -13.79 1.08 16.35
C GLN A 146 -14.78 0.21 17.16
N ASN A 147 -15.77 -0.39 16.51
CA ASN A 147 -16.81 -1.18 17.17
C ASN A 147 -16.71 -2.69 16.90
N GLY A 148 -15.57 -3.20 16.38
CA GLY A 148 -15.40 -4.62 16.08
C GLY A 148 -16.36 -5.18 15.01
N ALA A 149 -16.96 -4.32 14.19
CA ALA A 149 -17.88 -4.75 13.13
C ALA A 149 -17.11 -5.59 12.09
N SER A 150 -17.52 -6.83 11.89
CA SER A 150 -17.02 -7.73 10.84
C SER A 150 -17.53 -7.34 9.46
#